data_AF-A0A9D5DN82-F1
#
_entry.id   AF-A0A9D5DN82-F1
#
_cell.length_a   1.000
_cell.length_b   1.000
_cell.length_c   1.000
_cell.angle_alpha   90.00
_cell.angle_beta   90.00
_cell.angle_gamma   90.00
#
_symmetry.space_group_name_H-M   'P 1'
#
loop_
_entity.id
_entity.type
_entity.pdbx_description
1 polymer ?
#
loop_
_entity_poly.entity_id
_entity_poly.type
_entity_poly.pdbx_seq_one_letter_code
_entity_poly.pdbx_strand_id
1 'polypeptide(L)' 'MFKLICTINGITKTLKVDNSEEDAIFNDLFEAELYAEQLNKDRSYSCHWIPEPLSTQQL' A
#
# COMPACT_ATOMS: atom_id res chain seq x y z
N MET A 1 -10.93 2.84 2.81
CA MET A 1 -9.74 3.03 1.95
C MET A 1 -8.56 2.42 2.65
N PHE A 2 -7.61 1.90 1.89
CA PHE A 2 -6.48 1.13 2.37
C PHE A 2 -5.22 1.56 1.65
N LYS A 3 -4.10 1.52 2.36
CA LYS A 3 -2.75 1.72 1.82
C LYS A 3 -1.94 0.47 2.01
N LEU A 4 -0.95 0.27 1.14
CA LEU A 4 0.05 -0.78 1.33
C LEU A 4 1.32 -0.20 1.92
N ILE A 5 1.78 -0.80 3.03
CA ILE A 5 3.11 -0.57 3.58
C ILE A 5 3.97 -1.73 3.12
N CYS A 6 5.02 -1.44 2.36
CA CYS A 6 5.94 -2.40 1.78
C CYS A 6 7.35 -2.22 2.32
N THR A 7 7.96 -3.32 2.74
CA THR A 7 9.39 -3.40 3.02
C THR A 7 10.09 -3.98 1.79
N ILE A 8 11.00 -3.20 1.21
CA ILE A 8 11.76 -3.57 0.00
C ILE A 8 13.24 -3.43 0.33
N ASN A 9 13.99 -4.53 0.23
CA ASN A 9 15.42 -4.55 0.58
C ASN A 9 15.72 -3.97 1.98
N GLY A 10 14.83 -4.23 2.95
CA GLY A 10 14.96 -3.74 4.34
C GLY A 10 14.48 -2.31 4.58
N ILE A 11 13.98 -1.59 3.57
CA ILE A 11 13.40 -0.26 3.72
C ILE A 11 11.89 -0.33 3.66
N THR A 12 11.22 0.06 4.75
CA THR A 12 9.76 0.12 4.84
C THR A 12 9.25 1.48 4.36
N LYS A 13 8.32 1.48 3.40
CA LYS A 13 7.67 2.68 2.86
C LYS A 13 6.25 2.38 2.40
N THR A 14 5.42 3.41 2.28
CA THR A 14 4.12 3.30 1.62
C THR A 14 4.33 3.03 0.12
N LEU A 15 3.52 2.15 -0.45
CA LEU A 15 3.46 1.92 -1.89
C LEU A 15 2.97 3.19 -2.58
N LYS A 16 3.64 3.58 -3.66
CA LYS A 16 3.29 4.76 -4.46
C LYS A 16 2.72 4.35 -5.80
N VAL A 17 1.89 5.21 -6.40
CA VAL A 17 1.43 5.03 -7.80
C VAL A 17 2.62 5.28 -8.73
N ASP A 18 2.74 4.50 -9.80
CA ASP A 18 3.90 4.49 -10.71
C ASP A 18 4.41 5.91 -11.07
N ASN A 19 5.70 6.16 -10.79
CA ASN A 19 6.39 7.43 -11.01
C ASN A 19 5.79 8.67 -10.33
N SER A 20 4.83 8.51 -9.42
CA SER A 20 4.26 9.60 -8.63
C SER A 20 4.87 9.64 -7.23
N GLU A 21 4.75 10.80 -6.57
CA GLU A 21 5.00 10.90 -5.14
C GLU A 21 3.80 10.47 -4.29
N GLU A 22 2.65 10.23 -4.90
CA GLU A 22 1.37 9.93 -4.26
C GLU A 22 1.30 8.48 -3.78
N ASP A 23 0.72 8.28 -2.61
CA ASP A 23 0.47 6.96 -2.06
C ASP A 23 -0.61 6.24 -2.87
N ALA A 24 -0.42 4.95 -3.12
CA ALA A 24 -1.44 4.11 -3.73
C ALA A 24 -2.59 3.87 -2.73
N ILE A 25 -3.79 4.33 -3.11
CA ILE A 25 -5.01 4.18 -2.30
C ILE A 25 -5.92 3.14 -2.95
N PHE A 26 -6.27 2.12 -2.17
CA PHE A 26 -7.22 1.08 -2.55
C PHE A 26 -8.56 1.37 -1.88
N ASN A 27 -9.63 1.44 -2.65
CA ASN A 27 -10.96 1.74 -2.10
C ASN A 27 -11.56 0.54 -1.38
N ASP A 28 -11.17 -0.65 -1.80
CA ASP A 28 -11.67 -1.93 -1.32
C ASP A 28 -10.57 -2.75 -0.61
N LEU A 29 -10.97 -3.51 0.40
CA LEU A 29 -10.03 -4.33 1.18
C LEU A 29 -9.50 -5.49 0.34
N PHE A 30 -10.37 -6.14 -0.43
CA PHE A 30 -9.99 -7.30 -1.23
C PHE A 30 -9.00 -6.89 -2.34
N GLU A 31 -9.17 -5.71 -2.94
CA GLU A 31 -8.16 -5.17 -3.87
C GLU A 31 -6.79 -4.95 -3.21
N ALA A 32 -6.77 -4.39 -1.99
CA ALA A 32 -5.52 -4.18 -1.25
C ALA A 32 -4.85 -5.51 -0.89
N GLU A 33 -5.62 -6.51 -0.43
CA GLU A 33 -5.14 -7.86 -0.11
C GLU A 33 -4.57 -8.55 -1.35
N LEU A 34 -5.32 -8.56 -2.45
CA LEU A 34 -4.90 -9.19 -3.70
C LEU A 34 -3.59 -8.59 -4.21
N TYR A 35 -3.44 -7.26 -4.14
CA TYR A 35 -2.24 -6.59 -4.60
C TYR A 35 -1.04 -6.84 -3.67
N ALA A 36 -1.25 -6.83 -2.35
CA ALA A 36 -0.21 -7.19 -1.38
C ALA A 36 0.29 -8.62 -1.59
N GLU A 37 -0.60 -9.58 -1.81
CA GLU A 37 -0.24 -10.97 -2.13
C GLU A 37 0.57 -11.08 -3.42
N GLN A 38 0.21 -10.31 -4.45
CA GLN A 38 0.95 -10.31 -5.71
C GLN A 38 2.39 -9.80 -5.53
N LEU A 39 2.58 -8.70 -4.79
CA LEU A 39 3.91 -8.17 -4.50
C LEU A 39 4.73 -9.14 -3.64
N ASN A 40 4.11 -9.77 -2.64
CA ASN A 40 4.77 -10.71 -1.73
C ASN A 40 5.24 -12.01 -2.40
N LYS A 41 4.86 -12.27 -3.66
CA LYS A 41 5.44 -13.38 -4.44
C LYS A 41 6.91 -13.15 -4.75
N ASP A 42 7.34 -11.89 -4.87
CA ASP A 42 8.75 -11.53 -4.91
C ASP A 42 9.29 -11.48 -3.47
N ARG A 43 10.27 -12.34 -3.17
CA ARG A 43 10.87 -12.45 -1.83
C ARG A 43 11.57 -11.16 -1.36
N SER A 44 11.81 -10.22 -2.26
CA SER A 44 12.40 -8.92 -1.96
C SER A 44 11.39 -7.94 -1.34
N TYR A 45 10.10 -8.27 -1.42
CA TYR A 45 8.98 -7.46 -0.95
C TYR A 45 8.30 -8.13 0.23
N SER A 46 7.91 -7.31 1.22
CA SER A 46 6.99 -7.68 2.27
C SER A 46 6.00 -6.54 2.48
N CYS A 47 4.82 -6.69 1.93
CA CYS A 47 3.74 -5.72 1.92
C CYS A 47 2.58 -6.20 2.81
N HIS A 48 1.99 -5.27 3.55
CA HIS A 48 0.75 -5.46 4.28
C HIS A 48 -0.13 -4.23 4.10
N TRP A 49 -1.45 -4.43 4.15
CA TRP A 49 -2.40 -3.34 4.09
C TRP A 49 -2.61 -2.73 5.47
N ILE A 50 -2.89 -1.42 5.48
CA ILE A 50 -3.41 -0.71 6.64
C ILE A 50 -4.68 0.04 6.24
N PRO A 51 -5.68 0.15 7.13
CA PRO A 51 -6.78 1.07 6.90
C PRO A 51 -6.21 2.49 6.88
N GLU A 52 -6.47 3.20 5.79
CA GLU A 52 -6.24 4.63 5.81
C GLU A 52 -7.45 5.27 6.50
N PRO A 53 -7.24 6.02 7.60
CA PRO A 53 -8.32 6.85 8.10
C PRO A 53 -8.77 7.72 6.94
N LEU A 54 -10.07 7.69 6.60
CA LEU A 54 -10.66 8.68 5.71
C LEU A 54 -10.13 10.01 6.22
N SER A 55 -9.20 10.63 5.52
CA SER A 55 -8.74 11.96 5.91
C SER A 55 -10.02 12.76 5.96
N THR A 56 -10.45 13.13 7.16
CA THR A 56 -11.28 14.30 7.36
C THR A 56 -10.64 15.31 6.45
N GLN A 57 -11.31 15.65 5.35
CA GLN A 57 -11.03 16.90 4.68
C GLN A 57 -10.87 17.90 5.82
N GLN A 58 -9.66 18.43 5.99
CA GLN A 58 -9.51 19.56 6.87
C GLN A 58 -10.47 20.60 6.30
N LEU A 59 -11.59 20.78 7.01
CA LEU A 59 -12.63 21.76 6.72
C LEU A 59 -12.01 23.15 6.61
#